data_AF-A0A2V5V652-F1
#
_entry.id   AF-A0A2V5V652-F1
#
_cell.length_a   1.000
_cell.length_b   1.000
_cell.length_c   1.000
_cell.angle_alpha   90.00
_cell.angle_beta   90.00
_cell.angle_gamma   90.00
#
_symmetry.space_group_name_H-M   'P 1'
#
loop_
_entity.id
_entity.type
_entity.pdbx_description
1 polymer ?
#
loop_
_entity_poly.entity_id
_entity_poly.type
_entity_poly.pdbx_seq_one_letter_code
_entity_poly.pdbx_strand_id
1 'polypeptide(L)'
;MKLPPDVQFHKNARLLVYRPRGLLNESAINKVLSALEDLEAELQEPFNRFSDTVAADEIELNFKYVIQFSLHRRLSYAGRPPVKSAILATDSTMIHYAKLYALLTQGSPINVRIFKDRKEAAKWLGVPVELLATKANHHR
;
A
#
# COMPACT_ATOMS: atom_id res chain seq x y z
N MET A 1 14.41 5.06 -10.47
CA MET A 1 13.16 4.70 -11.20
C MET A 1 12.14 5.85 -11.18
N LYS A 2 11.16 5.86 -12.10
CA LYS A 2 10.01 6.77 -12.08
C LYS A 2 8.83 6.15 -11.33
N LEU A 3 8.36 6.78 -10.25
CA LEU A 3 7.17 6.33 -9.52
C LEU A 3 5.89 6.61 -10.32
N PRO A 4 4.87 5.73 -10.24
CA PRO A 4 3.53 6.02 -10.73
C PRO A 4 2.97 7.33 -10.13
N PRO A 5 2.09 8.06 -10.84
CA PRO A 5 1.59 9.37 -10.40
C PRO A 5 0.77 9.32 -9.11
N ASP A 6 0.20 8.17 -8.79
CA ASP A 6 -0.53 7.86 -7.57
C ASP A 6 0.37 7.34 -6.43
N VAL A 7 1.68 7.24 -6.65
CA VAL A 7 2.68 6.79 -5.66
C VAL A 7 3.62 7.93 -5.29
N GLN A 8 3.84 8.12 -4.00
CA GLN A 8 4.80 9.06 -3.45
C GLN A 8 5.68 8.36 -2.43
N PHE A 9 6.96 8.74 -2.37
CA PHE A 9 7.87 8.26 -1.35
C PHE A 9 8.40 9.43 -0.50
N HIS A 10 8.01 9.46 0.77
CA HIS A 10 8.48 10.45 1.74
C HIS A 10 9.77 9.96 2.39
N LYS A 11 10.91 10.39 1.85
CA LYS A 11 12.25 9.94 2.30
C LYS A 11 12.47 10.13 3.80
N ASN A 12 12.18 11.32 4.34
CA ASN A 12 12.39 11.65 5.76
C ASN A 12 11.57 10.77 6.71
N ALA A 13 10.36 10.36 6.30
CA ALA A 13 9.47 9.53 7.10
C ALA A 13 9.59 8.03 6.77
N ARG A 14 10.41 7.67 5.77
CA ARG A 14 10.52 6.33 5.19
C ARG A 14 9.13 5.72 4.96
N LEU A 15 8.31 6.44 4.19
CA LEU A 15 6.92 6.09 3.96
C LEU A 15 6.61 6.13 2.46
N LEU A 16 6.20 5.01 1.91
CA LEU A 16 5.55 4.95 0.60
C LEU A 16 4.05 5.20 0.79
N VAL A 17 3.50 6.14 0.04
CA VAL A 17 2.07 6.42 0.00
C VAL A 17 1.52 6.15 -1.39
N TYR A 18 0.50 5.31 -1.47
CA TYR A 18 -0.24 4.98 -2.67
C TYR A 18 -1.67 5.52 -2.57
N ARG A 19 -2.15 6.25 -3.59
CA ARG A 19 -3.48 6.88 -3.62
C ARG A 19 -4.15 6.63 -4.98
N PRO A 20 -4.67 5.41 -5.23
CA PRO A 20 -5.37 5.12 -6.47
C PRO A 20 -6.57 6.05 -6.66
N ARG A 21 -6.85 6.36 -7.92
CA ARG A 21 -8.05 7.09 -8.36
C ARG A 21 -8.62 6.38 -9.58
N GLY A 22 -9.94 6.48 -9.79
CA GLY A 22 -10.58 5.76 -10.88
C GLY A 22 -10.61 4.25 -10.62
N LEU A 23 -10.38 3.49 -11.68
CA LEU A 23 -10.46 2.03 -11.69
C LEU A 23 -9.26 1.38 -10.99
N LEU A 24 -9.52 0.64 -9.93
CA LEU A 24 -8.54 -0.22 -9.26
C LEU A 24 -8.69 -1.66 -9.77
N ASN A 25 -7.78 -2.06 -10.67
CA ASN A 25 -7.71 -3.40 -11.24
C ASN A 25 -6.31 -4.02 -11.11
N GLU A 26 -6.12 -5.23 -11.63
CA GLU A 26 -4.84 -5.95 -11.56
C GLU A 26 -3.69 -5.15 -12.20
N SER A 27 -3.95 -4.44 -13.31
CA SER A 27 -2.94 -3.61 -13.98
C SER A 27 -2.49 -2.45 -13.09
N ALA A 28 -3.42 -1.79 -12.41
CA ALA A 28 -3.11 -0.72 -11.46
C ALA A 28 -2.25 -1.22 -10.30
N ILE A 29 -2.61 -2.36 -9.71
CA ILE A 29 -1.83 -2.96 -8.62
C ILE A 29 -0.44 -3.42 -9.10
N ASN A 30 -0.34 -4.05 -10.27
CA ASN A 30 0.94 -4.52 -10.82
C ASN A 30 1.94 -3.37 -11.06
N LYS A 31 1.47 -2.20 -11.53
CA LYS A 31 2.32 -1.01 -11.72
C LYS A 31 2.93 -0.54 -10.39
N VAL A 32 2.12 -0.49 -9.34
CA VAL A 32 2.54 -0.05 -8.01
C VAL A 32 3.42 -1.11 -7.35
N LEU A 33 3.12 -2.39 -7.57
CA LEU A 33 3.95 -3.50 -7.10
C LEU A 33 5.36 -3.45 -7.68
N SER A 34 5.49 -3.29 -9.00
CA SER A 34 6.79 -3.17 -9.65
C SER A 34 7.57 -1.99 -9.06
N ALA A 35 6.92 -0.83 -8.91
CA ALA A 35 7.54 0.35 -8.32
C ALA A 35 7.90 0.17 -6.83
N LEU A 36 7.13 -0.61 -6.08
CA LEU A 36 7.44 -0.94 -4.70
C LEU A 36 8.68 -1.85 -4.62
N GLU A 37 8.75 -2.86 -5.47
CA GLU A 37 9.85 -3.84 -5.50
C GLU A 37 11.16 -3.21 -5.93
N ASP A 38 11.12 -2.36 -6.95
CA ASP A 38 12.27 -1.60 -7.40
C ASP A 38 12.78 -0.66 -6.30
N LEU A 39 11.88 0.02 -5.56
CA LEU A 39 12.28 0.84 -4.40
C LEU A 39 12.90 0.01 -3.28
N GLU A 40 12.34 -1.16 -2.99
CA GLU A 40 12.88 -2.08 -1.99
C GLU A 40 14.25 -2.62 -2.38
N ALA A 41 14.49 -2.85 -3.67
CA ALA A 41 15.77 -3.26 -4.21
C ALA A 41 16.79 -2.12 -4.25
N GLU A 42 16.36 -0.90 -4.55
CA GLU A 42 17.23 0.30 -4.62
C GLU A 42 17.66 0.76 -3.22
N LEU A 43 16.72 0.84 -2.26
CA LEU A 43 16.99 1.40 -0.94
C LEU A 43 17.63 0.41 0.03
N GLN A 44 17.38 -0.90 -0.12
CA GLN A 44 17.89 -1.97 0.76
C GLN A 44 17.61 -1.78 2.26
N GLU A 45 16.71 -0.87 2.60
CA GLU A 45 16.37 -0.52 3.97
C GLU A 45 14.84 -0.44 4.12
N PRO A 46 14.27 -0.85 5.26
CA PRO A 46 12.82 -0.97 5.41
C PRO A 46 12.12 0.39 5.35
N PHE A 47 10.92 0.42 4.80
CA PHE A 47 10.03 1.59 4.84
C PHE A 47 8.58 1.15 4.99
N ASN A 48 7.79 1.96 5.69
CA ASN A 48 6.37 1.68 5.87
C ASN A 48 5.58 2.05 4.62
N ARG A 49 4.36 1.52 4.52
CA ARG A 49 3.47 1.71 3.38
C ARG A 49 2.11 2.20 3.88
N PHE A 50 1.52 3.14 3.15
CA PHE A 50 0.15 3.59 3.34
C PHE A 50 -0.59 3.60 2.00
N SER A 51 -1.70 2.88 1.93
CA SER A 51 -2.59 2.88 0.76
C SER A 51 -3.90 3.58 1.11
N ASP A 52 -4.17 4.74 0.50
CA ASP A 52 -5.45 5.47 0.60
C ASP A 52 -6.35 5.12 -0.59
N THR A 53 -7.25 4.17 -0.38
CA THR A 53 -8.15 3.66 -1.42
C THR A 53 -9.46 4.43 -1.52
N VAL A 54 -9.66 5.49 -0.71
CA VAL A 54 -10.95 6.19 -0.58
C VAL A 54 -11.35 6.92 -1.86
N ALA A 55 -10.38 7.28 -2.71
CA ALA A 55 -10.62 7.97 -3.97
C ALA A 55 -10.67 7.02 -5.19
N ALA A 56 -10.65 5.69 -4.99
CA ALA A 56 -10.90 4.74 -6.06
C ALA A 56 -12.40 4.73 -6.37
N ASP A 57 -12.75 4.88 -7.64
CA ASP A 57 -14.14 4.99 -8.09
C ASP A 57 -14.76 3.61 -8.31
N GLU A 58 -13.96 2.64 -8.78
CA GLU A 58 -14.40 1.28 -9.08
C GLU A 58 -13.32 0.26 -8.74
N ILE A 59 -13.72 -0.94 -8.32
CA ILE A 59 -12.81 -2.01 -7.95
C ILE A 59 -13.12 -3.25 -8.80
N GLU A 60 -12.27 -3.49 -9.79
CA GLU A 60 -12.30 -4.67 -10.65
C GLU A 60 -11.10 -5.58 -10.31
N LEU A 61 -11.13 -6.13 -9.11
CA LEU A 61 -10.21 -7.17 -8.68
C LEU A 61 -10.94 -8.50 -8.57
N ASN A 62 -10.19 -9.58 -8.47
CA ASN A 62 -10.73 -10.88 -8.16
C ASN A 62 -9.89 -11.58 -7.09
N PHE A 63 -10.48 -12.59 -6.44
CA PHE A 63 -9.83 -13.32 -5.37
C PHE A 63 -8.56 -14.05 -5.83
N LYS A 64 -8.55 -14.62 -7.03
CA LYS A 64 -7.39 -15.34 -7.57
C LYS A 64 -6.17 -14.42 -7.62
N TYR A 65 -6.33 -13.23 -8.18
CA TYR A 65 -5.28 -12.23 -8.25
C TYR A 65 -4.81 -11.79 -6.86
N VAL A 66 -5.74 -11.43 -5.97
CA VAL A 66 -5.38 -10.97 -4.62
C VAL A 66 -4.62 -12.06 -3.86
N ILE A 67 -5.01 -13.34 -4.00
CA ILE A 67 -4.28 -14.47 -3.40
C ILE A 67 -2.85 -14.55 -3.96
N GLN A 68 -2.71 -14.56 -5.29
CA GLN A 68 -1.41 -14.66 -5.95
C GLN A 68 -0.47 -13.51 -5.56
N PHE A 69 -0.98 -12.28 -5.61
CA PHE A 69 -0.28 -11.08 -5.16
C PHE A 69 0.17 -11.20 -3.70
N SER A 70 -0.73 -11.62 -2.80
CA SER A 70 -0.44 -11.73 -1.37
C SER A 70 0.69 -12.71 -1.09
N LEU A 71 0.63 -13.89 -1.72
CA LEU A 71 1.64 -14.93 -1.59
C LEU A 71 2.98 -14.49 -2.16
N HIS A 72 2.97 -13.84 -3.34
CA HIS A 72 4.16 -13.25 -3.94
C HIS A 72 4.83 -12.24 -2.98
N ARG A 73 4.07 -11.32 -2.39
CA ARG A 73 4.60 -10.36 -1.40
C ARG A 73 5.16 -11.03 -0.15
N ARG A 74 4.47 -12.05 0.37
CA ARG A 74 4.93 -12.81 1.53
C ARG A 74 6.28 -13.49 1.27
N LEU A 75 6.44 -14.09 0.10
CA LEU A 75 7.65 -14.83 -0.27
C LEU A 75 8.81 -13.88 -0.65
N SER A 76 8.56 -12.89 -1.52
CA SER A 76 9.58 -11.93 -1.98
C SER A 76 10.12 -11.04 -0.86
N TYR A 77 9.34 -10.81 0.20
CA TYR A 77 9.74 -10.02 1.36
C TYR A 77 10.23 -10.89 2.54
N ALA A 78 10.33 -12.21 2.36
CA ALA A 78 10.84 -13.11 3.40
C ALA A 78 12.29 -12.77 3.77
N GLY A 79 12.62 -12.85 5.07
CA GLY A 79 13.97 -12.54 5.58
C GLY A 79 14.31 -11.05 5.67
N ARG A 80 13.43 -10.14 5.22
CA ARG A 80 13.63 -8.69 5.32
C ARG A 80 13.14 -8.13 6.67
N PRO A 81 13.64 -6.96 7.11
CA PRO A 81 13.18 -6.33 8.34
C PRO A 81 11.67 -6.03 8.33
N PRO A 82 10.98 -6.11 9.48
CA PRO A 82 9.55 -5.87 9.55
C PRO A 82 9.14 -4.46 9.11
N VAL A 83 8.01 -4.37 8.41
CA VAL A 83 7.40 -3.10 7.97
C VAL A 83 5.92 -3.05 8.29
N LYS A 84 5.38 -1.85 8.42
CA LYS A 84 3.94 -1.61 8.55
C LYS A 84 3.34 -1.29 7.19
N SER A 85 2.21 -1.89 6.86
CA SER A 85 1.41 -1.63 5.67
C SER A 85 -0.02 -1.27 6.09
N ALA A 86 -0.31 0.03 6.13
CA ALA A 86 -1.62 0.54 6.50
C ALA A 86 -2.50 0.70 5.26
N ILE A 87 -3.73 0.18 5.30
CA ILE A 87 -4.70 0.31 4.22
C ILE A 87 -5.88 1.10 4.75
N LEU A 88 -6.12 2.31 4.23
CA LEU A 88 -7.35 3.05 4.46
C LEU A 88 -8.38 2.62 3.43
N ALA A 89 -9.46 1.98 3.88
CA ALA A 89 -10.54 1.49 3.01
C ALA A 89 -11.90 1.75 3.65
N THR A 90 -12.81 2.31 2.86
CA THR A 90 -14.21 2.57 3.24
C THR A 90 -15.19 1.75 2.41
N ASP A 91 -14.82 1.40 1.18
CA ASP A 91 -15.60 0.52 0.31
C ASP A 91 -15.56 -0.93 0.82
N SER A 92 -16.72 -1.63 0.78
CA SER A 92 -16.84 -2.99 1.31
C SER A 92 -16.04 -4.02 0.52
N THR A 93 -15.96 -3.89 -0.80
CA THR A 93 -15.19 -4.77 -1.68
C THR A 93 -13.71 -4.60 -1.40
N MET A 94 -13.24 -3.35 -1.29
CA MET A 94 -11.85 -3.07 -0.93
C MET A 94 -11.51 -3.60 0.46
N ILE A 95 -12.41 -3.43 1.44
CA ILE A 95 -12.22 -3.97 2.80
C ILE A 95 -12.08 -5.50 2.76
N HIS A 96 -12.88 -6.20 1.94
CA HIS A 96 -12.76 -7.66 1.80
C HIS A 96 -11.39 -8.08 1.23
N TYR A 97 -10.93 -7.44 0.15
CA TYR A 97 -9.62 -7.74 -0.41
C TYR A 97 -8.47 -7.37 0.53
N ALA A 98 -8.55 -6.24 1.22
CA ALA A 98 -7.55 -5.82 2.19
C ALA A 98 -7.46 -6.80 3.37
N LYS A 99 -8.59 -7.34 3.86
CA LYS A 99 -8.62 -8.39 4.89
C LYS A 99 -7.99 -9.69 4.38
N LEU A 100 -8.28 -10.10 3.14
CA LEU A 100 -7.68 -11.28 2.54
C LEU A 100 -6.15 -11.13 2.41
N TYR A 101 -5.68 -9.97 1.93
CA TYR A 101 -4.26 -9.66 1.87
C TYR A 101 -3.62 -9.75 3.26
N ALA A 102 -4.21 -9.11 4.27
CA ALA A 102 -3.71 -9.14 5.64
C ALA A 102 -3.61 -10.57 6.21
N LEU A 103 -4.62 -11.41 5.94
CA LEU A 103 -4.65 -12.81 6.36
C LEU A 103 -3.52 -13.62 5.69
N LEU A 104 -3.35 -13.47 4.38
CA LEU A 104 -2.38 -14.25 3.62
C LEU A 104 -0.92 -13.84 3.91
N THR A 105 -0.69 -12.57 4.28
CA THR A 105 0.62 -12.08 4.73
C THR A 105 0.86 -12.24 6.23
N GLN A 106 -0.10 -12.80 6.98
CA GLN A 106 0.07 -13.02 8.41
C GLN A 106 1.27 -13.93 8.70
N GLY A 107 2.07 -13.56 9.71
CA GLY A 107 3.31 -14.27 10.05
C GLY A 107 4.50 -13.93 9.15
N SER A 108 4.33 -13.04 8.16
CA SER A 108 5.44 -12.45 7.41
C SER A 108 5.94 -11.15 8.07
N PRO A 109 7.10 -10.61 7.66
CA PRO A 109 7.56 -9.30 8.11
C PRO A 109 6.67 -8.12 7.67
N ILE A 110 5.68 -8.35 6.79
CA ILE A 110 4.73 -7.31 6.37
C ILE A 110 3.54 -7.30 7.33
N ASN A 111 3.54 -6.35 8.27
CA ASN A 111 2.44 -6.17 9.21
C ASN A 111 1.35 -5.34 8.54
N VAL A 112 0.22 -5.96 8.20
CA VAL A 112 -0.89 -5.28 7.52
C VAL A 112 -1.98 -4.91 8.51
N ARG A 113 -2.51 -3.68 8.42
CA ARG A 113 -3.70 -3.27 9.18
C ARG A 113 -4.61 -2.38 8.35
N ILE A 114 -5.91 -2.65 8.45
CA ILE A 114 -6.96 -1.90 7.76
C ILE A 114 -7.51 -0.83 8.71
N PHE A 115 -7.71 0.38 8.19
CA PHE A 115 -8.23 1.53 8.91
C PHE A 115 -9.42 2.14 8.16
N LYS A 116 -10.32 2.77 8.91
CA LYS A 116 -11.38 3.64 8.38
C LYS A 116 -11.08 5.13 8.58
N ASP A 117 -10.11 5.44 9.44
CA ASP A 117 -9.72 6.79 9.80
C ASP A 117 -8.22 7.03 9.56
N ARG A 118 -7.90 8.18 8.97
CA ARG A 118 -6.52 8.56 8.62
C ARG A 118 -5.66 8.85 9.84
N LYS A 119 -6.23 9.43 10.91
CA LYS A 119 -5.48 9.76 12.14
C LYS A 119 -5.06 8.48 12.84
N GLU A 120 -5.92 7.48 12.89
CA GLU A 120 -5.58 6.17 13.46
C GLU A 120 -4.50 5.45 12.65
N ALA A 121 -4.56 5.51 11.32
CA ALA A 121 -3.50 4.99 10.45
C ALA A 121 -2.17 5.71 10.69
N ALA A 122 -2.17 7.05 10.75
CA ALA A 122 -0.98 7.86 11.00
C ALA A 122 -0.34 7.54 12.36
N LYS A 123 -1.16 7.49 13.41
CA LYS A 123 -0.75 7.12 14.76
C LYS A 123 -0.11 5.74 14.79
N TRP A 124 -0.70 4.75 14.14
CA TRP A 124 -0.15 3.40 14.09
C TRP A 124 1.14 3.32 13.27
N LEU A 125 1.24 4.07 12.18
CA LEU A 125 2.46 4.20 11.38
C LEU A 125 3.59 4.96 12.10
N GLY A 126 3.25 5.79 13.09
CA GLY A 126 4.21 6.66 13.78
C GLY A 126 4.63 7.87 12.94
N VAL A 127 3.75 8.36 12.08
CA VAL A 127 4.01 9.49 11.17
C VAL A 127 3.00 10.62 11.38
N PRO A 128 3.35 11.88 11.03
CA PRO A 128 2.40 12.99 11.04
C PRO A 128 1.21 12.71 10.09
N VAL A 129 0.00 13.09 10.52
CA VAL A 129 -1.23 12.84 9.74
C VAL A 129 -1.24 13.63 8.42
N GLU A 130 -0.52 14.75 8.37
CA GLU A 130 -0.36 15.61 7.21
C GLU A 130 0.27 14.85 6.03
N LEU A 131 1.18 13.92 6.31
CA LEU A 131 1.78 13.05 5.27
C LEU A 131 0.73 12.13 4.63
N LEU A 132 -0.30 11.73 5.39
CA LEU A 132 -1.39 10.92 4.86
C LEU A 132 -2.44 11.79 4.15
N ALA A 133 -2.69 13.00 4.67
CA ALA A 133 -3.70 13.94 4.17
C ALA A 133 -3.29 14.70 2.89
N THR A 134 -2.00 14.77 2.56
CA THR A 134 -1.51 15.51 1.39
C THR A 134 -2.07 14.91 0.10
N LYS A 135 -2.84 15.70 -0.67
CA LYS A 135 -3.25 15.30 -2.02
C LYS A 135 -2.00 15.21 -2.90
N ALA A 136 -1.95 14.23 -3.80
CA ALA A 136 -0.91 14.18 -4.83
C ALA A 136 -0.89 15.52 -5.59
N ASN A 137 0.16 16.32 -5.37
CA ASN A 137 0.36 17.58 -6.06
C ASN A 137 0.46 17.29 -7.56
N HIS A 138 -0.51 17.81 -8.33
CA HIS A 138 -0.42 17.87 -9.78
C HIS A 138 0.54 19.02 -10.10
N HIS A 139 1.76 18.70 -10.53
CA HIS A 139 2.48 19.65 -11.36
C HIS A 139 1.80 19.65 -12.73
N ARG A 140 1.44 20.88 -13.12
CA ARG A 140 0.70 21.29 -14.32
C ARG A 140 1.23 20.67 -15.61
#